data_AF-A0A8K0I6Y9-F1
#
_entry.id   AF-A0A8K0I6Y9-F1
#
_cell.length_a   1.000
_cell.length_b   1.000
_cell.length_c   1.000
_cell.angle_alpha   90.00
_cell.angle_beta   90.00
_cell.angle_gamma   90.00
#
_symmetry.space_group_name_H-M   'P 1'
#
loop_
_entity.id
_entity.type
_entity.pdbx_description
1 polymer ?
#
loop_
_entity_poly.entity_id
_entity_poly.type
_entity_poly.pdbx_seq_one_letter_code
_entity_poly.pdbx_strand_id
1 'polypeptide(L)'
;MNRNNEDYRSPAIPALTKTLLEDVKKIFKTTSGTPFLIPTTGTGAWESALTNTLSPGDRIVSFLIGQFSLLWIDQQQRLKFDIDVIESEWGRGANLDILAMKLAADRAHTIKAICIVHNETATGVTNNLAAVRNLLGKQRIYSHLT
;
A
#
# COMPACT_ATOMS: atom_id res chain seq x y z
N MET A 1 0.19 -27.83 4.66
CA MET A 1 1.65 -27.88 4.44
C MET A 1 2.13 -29.19 5.07
N ASN A 2 2.51 -30.22 4.30
CA ASN A 2 2.87 -31.56 4.85
C ASN A 2 4.34 -31.97 4.59
N ARG A 3 5.13 -31.08 3.98
CA ARG A 3 6.56 -31.33 3.74
C ARG A 3 7.35 -31.07 5.02
N ASN A 4 8.44 -31.83 5.22
CA ASN A 4 9.38 -31.59 6.30
C ASN A 4 10.04 -30.21 6.15
N ASN A 5 10.42 -29.62 7.28
CA ASN A 5 11.16 -28.36 7.27
C ASN A 5 12.57 -28.59 6.72
N GLU A 6 13.04 -27.65 5.90
CA GLU A 6 14.39 -27.61 5.36
C GLU A 6 15.24 -26.62 6.16
N ASP A 7 16.53 -26.91 6.33
CA ASP A 7 17.48 -25.95 6.90
C ASP A 7 17.58 -24.72 5.98
N TYR A 8 17.38 -23.53 6.53
CA TYR A 8 17.46 -22.26 5.78
C TYR A 8 18.85 -22.00 5.17
N ARG A 9 19.90 -22.64 5.69
CA ARG A 9 21.27 -22.58 5.15
C ARG A 9 21.53 -23.62 4.06
N SER A 10 20.59 -24.50 3.77
CA SER A 10 20.71 -25.51 2.71
C SER A 10 20.98 -24.84 1.36
N PRO A 11 21.88 -25.38 0.52
CA PRO A 11 22.15 -24.83 -0.81
C PRO A 11 20.93 -24.87 -1.75
N ALA A 12 19.89 -25.65 -1.41
CA ALA A 12 18.63 -25.66 -2.15
C ALA A 12 17.78 -24.40 -1.94
N ILE A 13 17.89 -23.74 -0.79
CA ILE A 13 17.03 -22.60 -0.41
C ILE A 13 17.21 -21.39 -1.33
N PRO A 14 18.44 -20.94 -1.67
CA PRO A 14 18.61 -19.80 -2.57
C PRO A 14 17.98 -20.00 -3.95
N ALA A 15 18.07 -21.21 -4.51
CA ALA A 15 17.47 -21.51 -5.82
C ALA A 15 15.93 -21.47 -5.76
N LEU A 16 15.35 -22.06 -4.72
CA LEU A 16 13.90 -22.01 -4.47
C LEU A 16 13.43 -20.57 -4.30
N THR A 17 14.03 -19.81 -3.39
CA THR A 17 13.61 -18.44 -3.07
C THR A 17 13.73 -17.52 -4.29
N LYS A 18 14.82 -17.61 -5.07
CA LYS A 18 14.98 -16.80 -6.30
C LYS A 18 13.87 -17.08 -7.30
N THR A 19 13.54 -18.35 -7.51
CA THR A 19 12.45 -18.74 -8.43
C THR A 19 11.11 -18.19 -7.96
N LEU A 20 10.80 -18.32 -6.67
CA LEU A 20 9.55 -17.79 -6.11
C LEU A 20 9.46 -16.27 -6.25
N LEU A 21 10.53 -15.53 -6.00
CA LEU A 21 10.53 -14.06 -6.14
C LEU A 21 10.31 -13.65 -7.61
N GLU A 22 10.86 -14.37 -8.59
CA GLU A 22 10.57 -14.08 -10.01
C GLU A 22 9.13 -14.43 -10.39
N ASP A 23 8.56 -15.51 -9.86
CA ASP A 23 7.16 -15.87 -10.13
C ASP A 23 6.17 -14.88 -9.51
N VAL A 24 6.49 -14.31 -8.34
CA VAL A 24 5.67 -13.27 -7.70
C VAL A 24 5.51 -12.04 -8.61
N LYS A 25 6.53 -11.67 -9.38
CA LYS A 25 6.42 -10.55 -10.35
C LYS A 25 5.30 -10.79 -11.37
N LYS A 26 5.10 -12.04 -11.80
CA LYS A 26 4.04 -12.41 -12.76
C LYS A 26 2.65 -12.21 -12.16
N ILE A 27 2.47 -12.53 -10.87
CA ILE A 27 1.21 -12.36 -10.14
C ILE A 27 0.86 -10.88 -10.03
N PHE A 28 1.83 -10.05 -9.62
CA PHE A 28 1.65 -8.60 -9.51
C PHE A 28 1.73 -7.86 -10.84
N LYS A 29 2.00 -8.58 -11.95
CA LYS A 29 2.16 -8.03 -13.30
C LYS A 29 3.17 -6.87 -13.37
N THR A 30 4.26 -6.97 -12.61
CA THR A 30 5.34 -5.96 -12.62
C THR A 30 6.55 -6.47 -13.41
N THR A 31 7.17 -5.57 -14.18
CA THR A 31 8.41 -5.85 -14.93
C THR A 31 9.65 -5.25 -14.27
N SER A 32 9.48 -4.24 -13.43
CA SER A 32 10.55 -3.45 -12.79
C SER A 32 10.54 -3.55 -11.27
N GLY A 33 9.43 -3.95 -10.65
CA GLY A 33 9.33 -4.13 -9.21
C GLY A 33 10.19 -5.29 -8.71
N THR A 34 10.78 -5.12 -7.54
CA THR A 34 11.56 -6.15 -6.85
C THR A 34 10.75 -6.71 -5.69
N PRO A 35 10.32 -7.98 -5.75
CA PRO A 35 9.67 -8.62 -4.61
C PRO A 35 10.66 -8.89 -3.48
N PHE A 36 10.17 -8.75 -2.25
CA PHE A 36 10.89 -9.14 -1.04
C PHE A 36 9.96 -9.98 -0.17
N LEU A 37 10.54 -10.94 0.57
CA LEU A 37 9.81 -11.74 1.55
C LEU A 37 10.14 -11.23 2.95
N ILE A 38 9.11 -10.90 3.72
CA ILE A 38 9.23 -10.53 5.13
C ILE A 38 8.39 -11.54 5.92
N PRO A 39 8.96 -12.28 6.89
CA PRO A 39 8.23 -13.25 7.70
C PRO A 39 7.35 -12.52 8.72
N THR A 40 6.19 -12.05 8.27
CA THR A 40 5.23 -11.29 9.08
C THR A 40 3.80 -11.49 8.59
N THR A 41 2.82 -10.97 9.33
CA THR A 41 1.41 -10.91 8.91
C THR A 41 1.19 -9.77 7.90
N GLY A 42 0.00 -9.69 7.31
CA GLY A 42 -0.34 -8.58 6.39
C GLY A 42 -0.13 -7.19 7.00
N THR A 43 -0.46 -7.02 8.29
CA THR A 43 -0.26 -5.75 9.01
C THR A 43 1.22 -5.38 9.15
N GLY A 44 2.10 -6.35 9.41
CA GLY A 44 3.54 -6.06 9.45
C GLY A 44 4.11 -5.70 8.08
N ALA A 45 3.54 -6.21 6.99
CA ALA A 45 3.89 -5.76 5.64
C ALA A 45 3.46 -4.30 5.40
N TRP A 46 2.32 -3.86 5.94
CA TRP A 46 1.91 -2.45 5.88
C TRP A 46 2.90 -1.54 6.60
N GLU A 47 3.30 -1.90 7.82
CA GLU A 47 4.28 -1.11 8.59
C GLU A 47 5.64 -1.08 7.88
N SER A 48 6.08 -2.22 7.33
CA SER A 48 7.32 -2.30 6.57
C SER A 48 7.31 -1.38 5.35
N ALA A 49 6.21 -1.35 4.58
CA ALA A 49 6.09 -0.47 3.43
C ALA A 49 6.16 1.01 3.83
N LEU A 50 5.45 1.41 4.90
CA LEU A 50 5.41 2.79 5.37
C LEU A 50 6.76 3.26 5.92
N THR A 51 7.37 2.48 6.81
CA THR A 51 8.63 2.87 7.48
C THR A 51 9.85 2.86 6.57
N ASN A 52 9.81 2.13 5.45
CA ASN A 52 10.89 2.15 4.45
C ASN A 52 10.72 3.24 3.39
N THR A 53 9.55 3.89 3.30
CA THR A 53 9.25 4.87 2.23
C THR A 53 8.90 6.27 2.75
N LEU A 54 8.61 6.40 4.04
CA LEU A 54 8.17 7.64 4.67
C LEU A 54 8.88 7.87 6.00
N SER A 55 8.91 9.12 6.44
CA SER A 55 9.44 9.56 7.73
C SER A 55 8.33 10.15 8.60
N PRO A 56 8.47 10.12 9.94
CA PRO A 56 7.60 10.87 10.85
C PRO A 56 7.44 12.34 10.40
N GLY A 57 6.20 12.83 10.39
CA GLY A 57 5.84 14.16 9.91
C GLY A 57 5.57 14.26 8.41
N ASP A 58 5.85 13.23 7.59
CA ASP A 58 5.43 13.22 6.19
C ASP A 58 3.90 13.28 6.10
N ARG A 59 3.41 14.14 5.21
CA ARG A 59 1.97 14.31 4.97
C ARG A 59 1.47 13.24 4.00
N ILE A 60 0.42 12.53 4.37
CA ILE A 60 -0.19 11.46 3.56
C ILE A 60 -1.71 11.62 3.52
N VAL A 61 -2.34 11.02 2.51
CA VAL A 61 -3.80 10.90 2.44
C VAL A 61 -4.19 9.44 2.63
N SER A 62 -5.19 9.19 3.49
CA SER A 62 -5.73 7.85 3.75
C SER A 62 -7.25 7.85 3.62
N PHE A 63 -7.83 6.73 3.20
CA PHE A 63 -9.27 6.58 3.04
C PHE A 63 -9.85 5.72 4.15
N LEU A 64 -10.80 6.24 4.93
CA LEU A 64 -11.57 5.47 5.91
C LEU A 64 -12.86 4.96 5.24
N ILE A 65 -12.93 3.65 4.99
CA ILE A 65 -14.03 2.98 4.27
C ILE A 65 -14.51 1.68 4.94
N GLY A 66 -13.88 1.28 6.04
CA GLY A 66 -14.13 0.01 6.73
C GLY A 66 -13.07 -0.34 7.77
N GLN A 67 -13.13 -1.59 8.26
CA GLN A 67 -12.29 -2.05 9.36
C GLN A 67 -10.78 -2.03 9.04
N PHE A 68 -10.36 -2.50 7.86
CA PHE A 68 -8.94 -2.58 7.54
C PHE A 68 -8.34 -1.20 7.34
N SER A 69 -9.08 -0.29 6.71
CA SER A 69 -8.66 1.11 6.61
C SER A 69 -8.53 1.81 7.97
N LEU A 70 -9.45 1.53 8.91
CA LEU A 70 -9.39 2.06 10.27
C LEU A 70 -8.12 1.60 10.99
N LEU A 71 -7.82 0.30 10.93
CA LEU A 71 -6.61 -0.26 11.53
C LEU A 71 -5.33 0.31 10.90
N TRP A 72 -5.32 0.50 9.57
CA TRP A 72 -4.15 1.04 8.90
C TRP A 72 -3.93 2.52 9.23
N ILE A 73 -5.01 3.31 9.38
CA ILE A 73 -4.93 4.71 9.83
C ILE A 73 -4.42 4.80 11.28
N ASP A 74 -4.90 3.97 12.20
CA ASP A 74 -4.36 3.91 13.58
C ASP A 74 -2.85 3.61 13.56
N GLN A 75 -2.39 2.68 12.72
CA GLN A 75 -0.96 2.39 12.58
C GLN A 75 -0.18 3.60 12.03
N GLN A 76 -0.70 4.30 11.02
CA GLN A 76 -0.08 5.52 10.47
C GLN A 76 0.03 6.63 11.53
N GLN A 77 -0.97 6.76 12.40
CA GLN A 77 -0.95 7.73 13.51
C GLN A 77 0.15 7.38 14.52
N ARG A 78 0.30 6.09 14.86
CA ARG A 78 1.38 5.61 15.75
C ARG A 78 2.78 5.83 15.14
N LEU A 79 2.88 5.78 13.81
CA LEU A 79 4.10 6.12 13.07
C LEU A 79 4.33 7.63 12.91
N LYS A 80 3.44 8.47 13.44
CA LYS A 80 3.54 9.94 13.50
C LYS A 80 3.51 10.61 12.12
N PHE A 81 2.74 10.09 11.18
CA PHE A 81 2.48 10.81 9.92
C PHE A 81 1.45 11.93 10.13
N ASP A 82 1.48 12.94 9.26
CA ASP A 82 0.42 13.95 9.16
C ASP A 82 -0.65 13.44 8.17
N ILE A 83 -1.79 13.01 8.68
CA ILE A 83 -2.73 12.18 7.91
C ILE A 83 -3.98 12.97 7.56
N ASP A 84 -4.16 13.24 6.27
CA ASP A 84 -5.41 13.68 5.69
C ASP A 84 -6.35 12.48 5.50
N VAL A 85 -7.29 12.28 6.44
CA VAL A 85 -8.29 11.21 6.32
C VAL A 85 -9.46 11.67 5.45
N ILE A 86 -9.77 10.91 4.40
CA ILE A 86 -10.99 11.02 3.60
C ILE A 86 -11.93 9.91 4.04
N GLU A 87 -12.99 10.27 4.74
CA GLU A 87 -14.00 9.33 5.20
C GLU A 87 -15.10 9.12 4.15
N SER A 88 -15.58 7.89 4.06
CA SER A 88 -16.77 7.53 3.28
C SER A 88 -17.62 6.57 4.09
N GLU A 89 -18.92 6.58 3.83
CA GLU A 89 -19.85 5.62 4.43
C GLU A 89 -19.38 4.18 4.19
N TRP A 90 -19.47 3.32 5.20
CA TRP A 90 -19.08 1.92 5.06
C TRP A 90 -19.94 1.23 3.99
N GLY A 91 -19.29 0.53 3.06
CA GLY A 91 -19.94 0.01 1.85
C GLY A 91 -19.81 0.92 0.63
N ARG A 92 -19.22 2.12 0.79
CA ARG A 92 -18.75 2.97 -0.31
C ARG A 92 -17.23 2.88 -0.46
N GLY A 93 -16.77 3.04 -1.70
CA GLY A 93 -15.34 3.15 -2.01
C GLY A 93 -14.76 4.52 -1.66
N ALA A 94 -13.46 4.65 -1.91
CA ALA A 94 -12.72 5.89 -1.75
C ALA A 94 -13.35 7.04 -2.57
N ASN A 95 -13.59 8.18 -1.91
CA ASN A 95 -14.10 9.38 -2.55
C ASN A 95 -12.99 10.08 -3.35
N LEU A 96 -12.95 9.83 -4.66
CA LEU A 96 -11.93 10.37 -5.55
C LEU A 96 -12.12 11.86 -5.88
N ASP A 97 -13.32 12.40 -5.74
CA ASP A 97 -13.57 13.84 -5.94
C ASP A 97 -12.92 14.65 -4.82
N ILE A 98 -13.06 14.19 -3.57
CA ILE A 98 -12.37 14.80 -2.42
C ILE A 98 -10.85 14.67 -2.58
N LEU A 99 -10.36 13.50 -3.02
CA LEU A 99 -8.94 13.34 -3.31
C LEU A 99 -8.49 14.36 -4.36
N ALA A 100 -9.21 14.48 -5.49
CA ALA A 100 -8.87 15.42 -6.56
C ALA A 100 -8.80 16.88 -6.05
N MET A 101 -9.75 17.28 -5.20
CA MET A 101 -9.73 18.59 -4.55
C MET A 101 -8.51 18.79 -3.66
N LYS A 102 -8.17 17.81 -2.80
CA LYS A 102 -6.98 17.88 -1.94
C LYS A 102 -5.68 17.96 -2.75
N LEU A 103 -5.55 17.14 -3.80
CA LEU A 103 -4.38 17.18 -4.68
C LEU A 103 -4.28 18.52 -5.42
N ALA A 104 -5.40 19.09 -5.87
CA ALA A 104 -5.40 20.41 -6.47
C ALA A 104 -5.04 21.51 -5.45
N ALA A 105 -5.47 21.40 -4.20
CA ALA A 105 -5.10 22.37 -3.17
C ALA A 105 -3.60 22.32 -2.79
N ASP A 106 -2.95 21.16 -2.92
CA ASP A 106 -1.55 20.93 -2.56
C ASP A 106 -0.55 21.46 -3.61
N ARG A 107 -0.56 22.78 -3.84
CA ARG A 107 0.33 23.45 -4.80
C ARG A 107 1.82 23.29 -4.46
N ALA A 108 2.13 23.06 -3.19
CA ALA A 108 3.50 22.86 -2.70
C ALA A 108 3.95 21.38 -2.78
N HIS A 109 3.10 20.46 -3.27
CA HIS A 109 3.40 19.03 -3.39
C HIS A 109 3.90 18.41 -2.08
N THR A 110 3.23 18.76 -0.98
CA THR A 110 3.55 18.28 0.37
C THR A 110 3.03 16.86 0.62
N ILE A 111 2.01 16.40 -0.11
CA ILE A 111 1.47 15.05 0.01
C ILE A 111 2.49 14.05 -0.58
N LYS A 112 3.05 13.21 0.30
CA LYS A 112 4.07 12.22 -0.03
C LYS A 112 3.49 10.89 -0.50
N ALA A 113 2.34 10.48 0.05
CA ALA A 113 1.74 9.20 -0.27
C ALA A 113 0.21 9.22 -0.19
N ILE A 114 -0.40 8.31 -0.94
CA ILE A 114 -1.82 7.99 -0.87
C ILE A 114 -1.95 6.53 -0.43
N CYS A 115 -2.58 6.29 0.71
CA CYS A 115 -2.78 4.97 1.28
C CYS A 115 -4.24 4.53 1.09
N ILE A 116 -4.45 3.45 0.34
CA ILE A 116 -5.79 2.94 0.01
C ILE A 116 -5.84 1.42 0.14
N VAL A 117 -6.85 0.91 0.85
CA VAL A 117 -7.13 -0.52 0.90
C VAL A 117 -7.76 -0.93 -0.44
N HIS A 118 -7.13 -1.82 -1.20
CA HIS A 118 -7.68 -2.26 -2.49
C HIS A 118 -9.02 -2.97 -2.32
N ASN A 119 -9.08 -3.93 -1.40
CA ASN A 119 -10.29 -4.68 -1.09
C ASN A 119 -10.58 -4.61 0.42
N GLU A 120 -11.59 -3.85 0.80
CA GLU A 120 -12.03 -3.71 2.18
C GLU A 120 -12.96 -4.89 2.52
N THR A 121 -12.36 -5.97 3.03
CA THR A 121 -13.08 -7.24 3.23
C THR A 121 -14.22 -7.15 4.24
N ALA A 122 -14.19 -6.19 5.17
CA ALA A 122 -15.26 -5.99 6.14
C ALA A 122 -16.56 -5.44 5.50
N THR A 123 -16.44 -4.74 4.37
CA THR A 123 -17.58 -4.15 3.66
C THR A 123 -17.82 -4.74 2.27
N GLY A 124 -16.90 -5.58 1.78
CA GLY A 124 -16.95 -6.17 0.44
C GLY A 124 -16.62 -5.19 -0.69
N VAL A 125 -16.10 -4.00 -0.37
CA VAL A 125 -15.81 -2.95 -1.34
C VAL A 125 -14.44 -3.17 -1.96
N THR A 126 -14.37 -3.18 -3.29
CA THR A 126 -13.12 -3.12 -4.05
C THR A 126 -12.94 -1.75 -4.69
N ASN A 127 -11.85 -1.06 -4.37
CA ASN A 127 -11.51 0.25 -4.92
C ASN A 127 -10.89 0.15 -6.32
N ASN A 128 -11.26 1.07 -7.20
CA ASN A 128 -10.69 1.16 -8.54
C ASN A 128 -9.30 1.84 -8.50
N LEU A 129 -8.25 1.05 -8.31
CA LEU A 129 -6.86 1.56 -8.24
C LEU A 129 -6.38 2.18 -9.56
N ALA A 130 -6.92 1.77 -10.71
CA ALA A 130 -6.59 2.38 -12.00
C ALA A 130 -7.09 3.83 -12.07
N ALA A 131 -8.30 4.10 -11.56
CA ALA A 131 -8.83 5.46 -11.46
C ALA A 131 -7.99 6.32 -10.50
N VAL A 132 -7.56 5.76 -9.36
CA VAL A 132 -6.64 6.44 -8.43
C VAL A 132 -5.32 6.79 -9.13
N ARG A 133 -4.68 5.82 -9.82
CA ARG A 133 -3.41 6.07 -10.52
C ARG A 133 -3.56 7.13 -11.61
N ASN A 134 -4.65 7.10 -12.39
CA ASN A 134 -4.93 8.10 -13.42
C ASN A 134 -5.07 9.50 -12.82
N LEU A 135 -5.69 9.62 -11.63
CA LEU A 135 -5.80 10.89 -10.93
C LEU A 135 -4.43 11.42 -10.47
N LEU A 136 -3.55 10.55 -9.94
CA LEU A 136 -2.20 10.92 -9.52
C LEU A 136 -1.31 11.34 -10.69
N GLY A 137 -1.43 10.66 -11.84
CA GLY A 137 -0.69 11.01 -13.06
C GLY A 137 -1.00 12.42 -13.56
N LYS A 138 -2.24 12.89 -13.40
CA LYS A 138 -2.64 14.26 -13.76
C LYS A 138 -2.07 15.33 -12.83
N GLN A 139 -1.80 14.99 -11.56
CA GLN A 139 -1.38 15.93 -10.51
C GLN A 139 0.11 15.85 -10.14
N ARG A 140 0.88 15.01 -10.85
CA ARG A 140 2.36 14.91 -10.74
C ARG A 140 2.89 14.52 -9.35
N ILE A 141 2.13 13.74 -8.58
CA ILE A 141 2.62 13.14 -7.32
C ILE A 141 3.38 11.85 -7.66
N TYR A 142 4.70 11.90 -7.45
CA TYR A 142 5.72 10.85 -7.58
C TYR A 142 5.41 9.74 -8.61
N SER A 143 5.97 9.91 -9.81
CA SER A 143 5.87 8.98 -10.94
C SER A 143 6.94 7.86 -10.93
N HIS A 144 7.61 7.57 -9.81
CA HIS A 144 8.75 6.64 -9.78
C HIS A 144 8.50 5.27 -9.17
N LEU A 145 7.31 4.69 -9.39
CA LEU A 145 7.08 3.26 -9.25
C LEU A 145 6.25 2.77 -10.43
N THR A 146 6.94 2.44 -11.52
CA THR A 146 6.50 1.48 -12.55
C THR A 146 6.80 0.07 -12.10
#